data_AF-A0A6B1FHS3-F1
#
_entry.id   AF-A0A6B1FHS3-F1
#
_cell.length_a   1.000
_cell.length_b   1.000
_cell.length_c   1.000
_cell.angle_alpha   90.00
_cell.angle_beta   90.00
_cell.angle_gamma   90.00
#
_symmetry.space_group_name_H-M   'P 1'
#
loop_
_entity.id
_entity.type
_entity.pdbx_description
1 polymer ?
#
loop_
_entity_poly.entity_id
_entity_poly.type
_entity_poly.pdbx_seq_one_letter_code
_entity_poly.pdbx_strand_id
1 'polypeptide(L)'
;MISIQILHYEFLGPIPLREWGPPMEKVVYVILSRDKDQFQVIYADTCESTNDLSFFVDNDSFSCWMKQSGSENNTYLAILPMFDASADDRRYVLDRVLASMKPPCNKNSA
;
A
#
# COMPACT_ATOMS: atom_id res chain seq x y z
N MET A 1 -4.18 -18.11 -1.45
CA MET A 1 -3.72 -16.71 -1.39
C MET A 1 -4.85 -15.91 -0.77
N ILE A 2 -4.59 -15.10 0.26
CA ILE A 2 -5.62 -14.28 0.90
C ILE A 2 -5.72 -12.98 0.09
N SER A 3 -6.94 -12.47 -0.07
CA SER A 3 -7.21 -11.19 -0.69
C SER A 3 -8.02 -10.29 0.26
N ILE A 4 -7.93 -8.99 0.02
CA ILE A 4 -8.71 -7.97 0.70
C ILE A 4 -9.40 -7.08 -0.32
N GLN A 5 -10.68 -6.81 -0.08
CA GLN A 5 -11.47 -5.92 -0.91
C GLN A 5 -11.21 -4.47 -0.53
N ILE A 6 -10.75 -3.66 -1.49
CA ILE A 6 -10.60 -2.21 -1.33
C ILE A 6 -11.37 -1.54 -2.46
N LEU A 7 -12.44 -0.81 -2.11
CA LEU A 7 -13.45 -0.36 -3.07
C LEU A 7 -14.01 -1.57 -3.85
N HIS A 8 -13.92 -1.56 -5.17
CA HIS A 8 -14.32 -2.67 -6.04
C HIS A 8 -13.12 -3.51 -6.54
N TYR A 9 -11.91 -3.26 -6.04
CA TYR A 9 -10.69 -3.98 -6.42
C TYR A 9 -10.35 -5.06 -5.39
N GLU A 10 -9.86 -6.19 -5.89
CA GLU A 10 -9.36 -7.29 -5.07
C GLU A 10 -7.83 -7.19 -4.98
N PHE A 11 -7.34 -6.76 -3.81
CA PHE A 11 -5.90 -6.68 -3.55
C PHE A 11 -5.41 -8.01 -2.97
N LEU A 12 -4.22 -8.45 -3.38
CA LEU A 12 -3.51 -9.57 -2.79
C LEU A 12 -2.92 -9.15 -1.44
N GLY A 13 -3.09 -10.00 -0.42
CA GLY A 13 -2.70 -9.72 0.96
C GLY A 13 -3.89 -9.75 1.93
N PRO A 14 -3.77 -9.19 3.14
CA PRO A 14 -2.65 -8.41 3.65
C PRO A 14 -1.42 -9.27 4.03
N ILE A 15 -0.24 -8.83 3.62
CA ILE A 15 1.07 -9.43 3.92
C ILE A 15 1.72 -8.58 5.03
N PRO A 16 2.25 -9.14 6.13
CA PRO A 16 3.03 -8.35 7.09
C PRO A 16 4.17 -7.63 6.37
N LEU A 17 4.36 -6.32 6.61
CA LEU A 17 5.33 -5.52 5.84
C LEU A 17 6.75 -6.08 5.95
N ARG A 18 7.12 -6.57 7.14
CA ARG A 18 8.41 -7.24 7.43
C ARG A 18 8.63 -8.56 6.67
N GLU A 19 7.56 -9.16 6.15
CA GLU A 19 7.59 -10.44 5.40
C GLU A 19 7.55 -10.19 3.89
N TRP A 20 7.33 -8.94 3.47
CA TRP A 20 7.48 -8.59 2.06
C TRP A 20 8.94 -8.67 1.63
N GLY A 21 9.15 -9.10 0.40
CA GLY A 21 10.42 -8.99 -0.31
C GLY A 21 10.19 -8.71 -1.79
N PRO A 22 11.18 -8.14 -2.49
CA PRO A 22 11.14 -7.92 -3.93
C PRO A 22 11.06 -9.25 -4.71
N PRO A 23 10.66 -9.22 -5.99
CA PRO A 23 10.33 -8.05 -6.80
C PRO A 23 8.87 -7.58 -6.62
N MET A 24 8.63 -6.31 -6.92
CA MET A 24 7.29 -5.78 -7.15
C MET A 24 7.29 -5.03 -8.47
N GLU A 25 6.31 -5.28 -9.33
CA GLU A 25 6.26 -4.72 -10.69
C GLU A 25 4.82 -4.34 -11.06
N LYS A 26 4.65 -3.11 -11.54
CA LYS A 26 3.42 -2.53 -12.09
C LYS A 26 2.22 -2.78 -11.17
N VAL A 27 2.31 -2.30 -9.93
CA VAL A 27 1.24 -2.46 -8.95
C VAL A 27 0.70 -1.12 -8.46
N VAL A 28 -0.53 -1.15 -7.95
CA VAL A 28 -0.97 -0.22 -6.90
C VAL A 28 -0.80 -0.93 -5.58
N TYR A 29 -0.18 -0.29 -4.60
CA TYR A 29 -0.03 -0.87 -3.27
C TYR A 29 -0.65 0.02 -2.21
N VAL A 30 -1.10 -0.60 -1.12
CA VAL A 30 -1.56 0.08 0.08
C VAL A 30 -0.81 -0.42 1.29
N ILE A 31 -0.56 0.50 2.22
CA ILE A 31 -0.09 0.18 3.57
C ILE A 31 -1.29 0.22 4.51
N LEU A 32 -1.41 -0.82 5.31
CA LEU A 32 -2.49 -1.04 6.24
C LEU A 32 -1.93 -1.03 7.67
N SER A 33 -2.61 -0.34 8.57
CA SER A 33 -2.45 -0.53 10.02
C SER A 33 -3.44 -1.59 10.48
N ARG A 34 -2.98 -2.57 11.27
CA ARG A 34 -3.84 -3.54 11.93
C ARG A 34 -4.05 -3.15 13.39
N ASP A 35 -5.30 -2.88 13.75
CA ASP A 35 -5.75 -2.78 15.14
C ASP A 35 -6.71 -3.93 15.44
N LYS A 36 -6.29 -4.84 16.33
CA LYS A 36 -6.96 -6.12 16.61
C LYS A 36 -7.20 -6.90 15.31
N ASP A 37 -8.44 -6.96 14.84
CA ASP A 37 -8.84 -7.69 13.63
C ASP A 37 -9.35 -6.77 12.52
N GLN A 38 -9.07 -5.46 12.62
CA GLN A 38 -9.45 -4.47 11.62
C GLN A 38 -8.21 -3.90 10.93
N PHE A 39 -8.30 -3.81 9.60
CA PHE A 39 -7.29 -3.17 8.76
C PHE A 39 -7.77 -1.78 8.34
N GLN A 40 -6.92 -0.78 8.52
CA GLN A 40 -7.15 0.59 8.08
C GLN A 40 -6.11 0.97 7.04
N VAL A 41 -6.54 1.48 5.89
CA VAL A 41 -5.64 2.01 4.86
C VAL A 41 -5.02 3.31 5.37
N ILE A 42 -3.71 3.28 5.60
CA ILE A 42 -2.96 4.44 6.10
C ILE A 42 -2.13 5.11 5.01
N TYR A 43 -1.82 4.41 3.92
CA TYR A 43 -1.10 4.94 2.76
C TYR A 43 -1.46 4.15 1.48
N ALA A 44 -1.36 4.79 0.32
CA ALA A 44 -1.50 4.17 -0.99
C ALA A 44 -0.55 4.83 -2.00
N ASP A 45 0.02 4.05 -2.92
CA ASP A 45 0.83 4.58 -4.03
C ASP A 45 0.92 3.56 -5.18
N THR A 46 1.64 3.93 -6.24
CA THR A 46 1.96 3.06 -7.38
C THR A 46 3.44 2.68 -7.37
N CYS A 47 3.78 1.54 -7.97
CA CYS A 47 5.16 1.14 -8.20
C CYS A 47 5.31 0.55 -9.62
N GLU A 48 6.24 1.12 -10.40
CA GLU A 48 6.59 0.60 -11.73
C GLU A 48 7.39 -0.69 -11.63
N SER A 49 8.51 -0.66 -10.91
CA SER A 49 9.32 -1.83 -10.61
C SER A 49 10.26 -1.51 -9.45
N THR A 50 10.47 -2.46 -8.55
CA THR A 50 11.51 -2.39 -7.54
C THR A 50 12.07 -3.78 -7.23
N ASN A 51 13.39 -3.82 -7.04
CA ASN A 51 14.12 -4.95 -6.48
C ASN A 51 14.79 -4.57 -5.15
N ASP A 52 14.50 -3.37 -4.64
CA ASP A 52 15.16 -2.84 -3.46
C ASP A 52 14.49 -3.35 -2.18
N LEU A 53 15.29 -3.97 -1.31
CA LEU A 53 14.85 -4.44 0.00
C LEU A 53 14.50 -3.27 0.93
N SER A 54 15.14 -2.11 0.77
CA SER A 54 14.86 -0.92 1.60
C SER A 54 13.74 -0.05 1.05
N PHE A 55 13.09 -0.44 -0.07
CA PHE A 55 12.04 0.33 -0.76
C PHE A 55 11.00 0.96 0.17
N PHE A 56 10.51 0.21 1.16
CA PHE A 56 9.52 0.71 2.11
C PHE A 56 10.12 1.54 3.24
N VAL A 57 11.30 1.17 3.74
CA VAL A 57 11.94 1.85 4.88
C VAL A 57 12.47 3.22 4.47
N ASP A 58 12.95 3.35 3.23
CA ASP A 58 13.45 4.60 2.67
C ASP A 58 12.33 5.54 2.19
N ASN A 59 11.07 5.13 2.29
CA ASN A 59 9.94 5.97 1.94
C ASN A 59 9.77 7.11 2.96
N ASP A 60 9.64 8.35 2.49
CA ASP A 60 9.36 9.54 3.30
C ASP A 60 8.20 9.37 4.30
N SER A 61 7.21 8.56 3.94
CA SER A 61 5.99 8.33 4.73
C SER A 61 6.14 7.21 5.75
N PHE A 62 7.26 6.47 5.74
CA PHE A 62 7.51 5.33 6.65
C PHE A 62 7.37 5.73 8.12
N SER A 63 7.89 6.91 8.49
CA SER A 63 7.74 7.45 9.85
C SER A 63 6.27 7.67 10.26
N CYS A 64 5.42 8.08 9.32
CA CYS A 64 3.98 8.19 9.55
C CYS A 64 3.35 6.81 9.71
N TRP A 65 3.75 5.82 8.90
CA TRP A 65 3.22 4.46 9.01
C TRP A 65 3.49 3.86 10.39
N MET A 66 4.73 4.00 10.88
CA MET A 66 5.10 3.53 12.22
C MET A 66 4.29 4.22 13.31
N LYS A 67 4.00 5.52 13.15
CA LYS A 67 3.14 6.26 14.09
C LYS A 67 1.68 5.77 14.08
N GLN A 68 1.11 5.48 12.90
CA GLN A 68 -0.28 5.02 12.78
C GLN A 68 -0.47 3.56 13.18
N SER A 69 0.52 2.71 12.92
CA SER A 69 0.48 1.28 13.27
C SER A 69 1.02 0.97 14.67
N GLY A 70 1.76 1.90 15.26
CA GLY A 70 2.49 1.73 16.52
C GLY A 70 3.76 0.88 16.39
N SER A 71 3.82 -0.03 15.42
CA SER A 71 5.01 -0.81 15.07
C SER A 71 4.91 -1.44 13.68
N GLU A 72 6.03 -1.91 13.15
CA GLU A 72 6.07 -2.69 11.90
C GLU A 72 5.29 -4.01 12.01
N ASN A 73 5.21 -4.63 13.19
CA ASN A 73 4.43 -5.86 13.40
C ASN A 73 2.93 -5.69 13.16
N ASN A 74 2.44 -4.45 13.26
CA ASN A 74 1.05 -4.09 12.98
C ASN A 74 0.90 -3.42 11.61
N THR A 75 1.96 -3.38 10.80
CA THR A 75 1.96 -2.75 9.47
C THR A 75 1.94 -3.83 8.40
N TYR A 76 1.02 -3.71 7.46
CA TYR A 76 0.78 -4.71 6.43
C TYR A 76 0.74 -4.06 5.05
N LEU A 77 1.02 -4.84 4.02
CA LEU A 77 1.00 -4.50 2.62
C LEU A 77 -0.15 -5.25 1.94
N ALA A 78 -0.89 -4.57 1.07
CA ALA A 78 -1.70 -5.25 0.07
C ALA A 78 -1.39 -4.66 -1.31
N ILE A 79 -1.35 -5.51 -2.33
CA ILE A 79 -0.96 -5.14 -3.69
C ILE A 79 -2.06 -5.50 -4.68
N LEU A 80 -2.28 -4.61 -5.65
CA LEU A 80 -3.10 -4.87 -6.83
C LEU A 80 -2.15 -4.93 -8.03
N PRO A 81 -1.80 -6.12 -8.51
CA PRO A 81 -0.99 -6.26 -9.71
C PRO A 81 -1.75 -5.76 -10.94
N MET A 82 -1.08 -4.94 -11.76
CA MET A 82 -1.63 -4.31 -12.96
C MET A 82 -0.61 -4.40 -14.10
N PHE A 83 -0.16 -5.62 -14.42
CA PHE A 83 0.95 -5.91 -15.34
C PHE A 83 0.77 -5.37 -16.77
N ASP A 84 -0.47 -5.38 -17.26
CA ASP A 84 -0.84 -4.93 -18.60
C ASP A 84 -1.31 -3.47 -18.62
N ALA A 85 -1.38 -2.82 -17.46
CA ALA A 85 -1.89 -1.46 -17.34
C ALA A 85 -0.79 -0.41 -17.56
N SER A 86 -1.17 0.75 -18.08
CA SER A 86 -0.29 1.91 -18.17
C SER A 86 -0.06 2.55 -16.79
N ALA A 87 0.90 3.48 -16.72
CA ALA A 87 1.12 4.30 -15.52
C ALA A 87 -0.13 5.14 -15.20
N ASP A 88 -0.83 5.63 -16.23
CA ASP A 88 -2.05 6.43 -16.08
C ASP A 88 -3.21 5.58 -15.53
N ASP A 89 -3.33 4.31 -15.93
CA ASP A 89 -4.32 3.39 -15.39
C ASP A 89 -4.07 3.12 -13.90
N ARG A 90 -2.81 2.86 -13.52
CA ARG A 90 -2.43 2.70 -12.11
C ARG A 90 -2.71 3.98 -11.31
N ARG A 91 -2.39 5.14 -11.88
CA ARG A 91 -2.68 6.45 -11.27
C ARG A 91 -4.19 6.64 -11.08
N TYR A 92 -5.01 6.28 -12.07
CA TYR A 92 -6.46 6.37 -11.96
C TYR A 92 -6.99 5.52 -10.79
N VAL A 93 -6.51 4.29 -10.64
CA VAL A 93 -6.87 3.44 -9.49
C VAL A 93 -6.41 4.06 -8.17
N LEU A 94 -5.16 4.53 -8.10
CA LEU A 94 -4.63 5.21 -6.91
C LEU A 94 -5.49 6.41 -6.52
N ASP A 95 -5.83 7.29 -7.45
CA ASP A 95 -6.61 8.50 -7.19
C ASP A 95 -7.99 8.16 -6.63
N ARG A 96 -8.60 7.05 -7.08
CA ARG A 96 -9.87 6.55 -6.51
C ARG A 96 -9.71 6.08 -5.07
N VAL A 97 -8.62 5.38 -4.75
CA VAL A 97 -8.30 4.97 -3.38
C VAL A 97 -8.07 6.19 -2.49
N LEU A 98 -7.25 7.15 -2.93
CA LEU A 98 -6.97 8.39 -2.19
C LEU A 98 -8.23 9.21 -1.94
N ALA A 99 -9.08 9.41 -2.94
CA ALA A 99 -10.30 10.20 -2.81
C ALA A 99 -11.33 9.56 -1.86
N SER A 100 -11.43 8.22 -1.88
CA SER A 100 -12.44 7.48 -1.12
C SER A 100 -12.02 7.22 0.32
N MET A 101 -10.76 6.85 0.53
CA MET A 101 -10.25 6.39 1.82
C MET A 101 -9.55 7.50 2.62
N LYS A 102 -9.03 8.52 1.94
CA LYS A 102 -8.27 9.65 2.52
C LYS A 102 -7.21 9.19 3.54
N PRO A 103 -6.29 8.30 3.13
CA PRO A 103 -5.28 7.73 4.01
C PRO A 103 -4.44 8.82 4.71
N PRO A 104 -4.30 8.78 6.05
CA PRO A 104 -3.65 9.84 6.82
C PRO A 104 -2.16 10.05 6.54
N CYS A 105 -1.46 9.07 5.95
CA CYS A 105 -0.05 9.19 5.64
C CYS A 105 0.25 9.54 4.18
N ASN A 106 -0.75 9.59 3.30
CA ASN A 106 -0.55 10.28 2.04
C ASN A 106 -0.54 11.78 2.34
N LYS A 107 0.61 12.44 2.12
CA LYS A 107 0.68 13.91 2.22
C LYS A 107 -0.45 14.46 1.35
N ASN A 108 -1.30 15.32 1.91
CA ASN A 108 -2.20 16.11 1.08
C ASN A 108 -1.30 16.88 0.12
N SER A 109 -1.37 16.55 -1.16
CA SER A 109 -0.92 17.47 -2.20
C SER A 109 -1.68 18.75 -1.96
N ALA A 110 -1.00 19.75 -1.39
CA ALA A 110 -1.54 21.10 -1.27
C ALA A 110 -1.81 21.67 -2.66
#